data_AF-A0A9W9G5P9-F1
#
_entry.id   AF-A0A9W9G5P9-F1
#
_cell.length_a   1.000
_cell.length_b   1.000
_cell.length_c   1.000
_cell.angle_alpha   90.00
_cell.angle_beta   90.00
_cell.angle_gamma   90.00
#
_symmetry.space_group_name_H-M   'P 1'
#
loop_
_entity.id
_entity.type
_entity.pdbx_description
1 polymer ?
#
loop_
_entity_poly.entity_id
_entity_poly.type
_entity_poly.pdbx_seq_one_letter_code
_entity_poly.pdbx_strand_id
1 'polypeptide(L)'
;MASSSQSYHSPNKKLMRQKQCRRKTNLMKKAYEYSKMCDADVCVGIRLRETGQVYILSSDASGFWAFLNSQLGSHYPAPKLIPNQDMEKAKDGTNRALTQDKLDSTDDDVLE
;
A
#
# COMPACT_ATOMS: atom_id res chain seq x y z
N MET A 1 17.88 -43.95 12.22
CA MET A 1 16.97 -42.91 12.75
C MET A 1 17.18 -41.64 11.93
N ALA A 2 16.27 -41.33 11.00
CA ALA A 2 16.36 -40.13 10.18
C ALA A 2 15.68 -38.98 10.92
N SER A 3 16.46 -38.01 11.38
CA SER A 3 15.96 -36.82 12.05
C SER A 3 15.39 -35.86 11.01
N SER A 4 14.06 -35.83 10.88
CA SER A 4 13.35 -34.82 10.09
C SER A 4 13.55 -33.45 10.73
N SER A 5 14.35 -32.60 10.08
CA SER A 5 14.52 -31.19 10.46
C SER A 5 13.24 -30.41 10.13
N GLN A 6 12.33 -30.29 11.09
CA GLN A 6 11.21 -29.34 10.98
C GLN A 6 11.76 -27.91 10.97
N SER A 7 11.67 -27.23 9.83
CA SER A 7 11.94 -25.80 9.70
C SER A 7 10.93 -25.03 10.55
N TYR A 8 11.38 -24.47 11.68
CA TYR A 8 10.63 -23.51 12.48
C TYR A 8 10.44 -22.20 11.71
N HIS A 9 9.40 -22.15 10.89
CA HIS A 9 8.94 -20.92 10.27
C HIS A 9 8.25 -20.05 11.33
N SER A 10 8.95 -19.04 11.86
CA SER A 10 8.40 -18.06 12.80
C SER A 10 7.21 -17.30 12.16
N PRO A 11 5.96 -17.49 12.61
CA PRO A 11 4.77 -16.86 12.03
C PRO A 11 4.83 -15.32 12.11
N ASN A 12 5.53 -14.82 13.14
CA ASN A 12 5.63 -13.40 13.42
C ASN A 12 6.37 -12.60 12.33
N LYS A 13 7.41 -13.18 11.70
CA LYS A 13 8.17 -12.48 10.65
C LYS A 13 7.31 -12.23 9.40
N LYS A 14 6.50 -13.21 9.01
CA LYS A 14 5.58 -13.11 7.87
C LYS A 14 4.50 -12.05 8.13
N LEU A 15 3.89 -12.09 9.32
CA LEU A 15 2.88 -11.11 9.72
C LEU A 15 3.43 -9.68 9.77
N MET A 16 4.64 -9.50 10.32
CA MET A 16 5.29 -8.19 10.36
C MET A 16 5.59 -7.66 8.96
N ARG A 17 6.10 -8.52 8.05
CA ARG A 17 6.31 -8.14 6.64
C ARG A 17 5.00 -7.73 5.97
N GLN A 18 3.91 -8.48 6.18
CA GLN A 18 2.59 -8.12 5.63
C GLN A 18 2.10 -6.77 6.16
N LYS A 19 2.24 -6.52 7.47
CA LYS A 19 1.88 -5.24 8.10
C LYS A 19 2.72 -4.09 7.53
N GLN A 20 4.03 -4.31 7.35
CA GLN A 20 4.93 -3.33 6.74
C GLN A 20 4.54 -3.02 5.30
N CYS A 21 4.27 -4.05 4.48
CA CYS A 21 3.80 -3.87 3.11
C CYS A 21 2.50 -3.04 3.06
N ARG A 22 1.51 -3.38 3.90
CA ARG A 22 0.23 -2.65 3.96
C ARG A 22 0.38 -1.20 4.41
N ARG A 23 1.25 -0.93 5.38
CA ARG A 23 1.54 0.45 5.81
C ARG A 23 2.22 1.26 4.72
N LYS A 24 3.20 0.66 4.02
CA LYS A 24 3.88 1.30 2.89
C LYS A 24 2.89 1.68 1.79
N THR A 25 2.04 0.75 1.37
CA THR A 25 1.05 1.00 0.31
C THR A 25 0.04 2.07 0.73
N ASN A 26 -0.47 2.01 1.96
CA ASN A 26 -1.43 2.99 2.45
C ASN A 26 -0.82 4.40 2.56
N LEU A 27 0.43 4.51 3.00
CA LEU A 27 1.13 5.80 3.05
C LEU A 27 1.26 6.43 1.65
N MET A 28 1.73 5.64 0.67
CA MET A 28 1.82 6.11 -0.72
C MET A 28 0.46 6.53 -1.28
N LYS A 29 -0.58 5.73 -1.01
CA LYS A 29 -1.96 6.07 -1.43
C LYS A 29 -2.44 7.38 -0.83
N LYS A 30 -2.20 7.63 0.46
CA LYS A 30 -2.58 8.88 1.13
C LYS A 30 -1.81 10.09 0.62
N ALA A 31 -0.53 9.93 0.30
CA ALA A 31 0.26 10.98 -0.33
C ALA A 31 -0.29 11.37 -1.72
N TYR A 32 -0.64 10.36 -2.55
CA TYR A 32 -1.29 10.59 -3.84
C TYR A 32 -2.67 11.24 -3.70
N GLU A 33 -3.52 10.75 -2.80
CA GLU A 33 -4.83 11.34 -2.51
C GLU A 33 -4.70 12.82 -2.11
N TYR A 34 -3.76 13.14 -1.23
CA TYR A 34 -3.53 14.52 -0.80
C TYR A 34 -3.07 15.43 -1.95
N SER A 35 -2.14 14.95 -2.78
CA SER A 35 -1.71 15.68 -3.98
C SER A 35 -2.89 16.05 -4.88
N LYS A 36 -3.83 15.11 -5.10
CA LYS A 36 -5.04 15.37 -5.90
C LYS A 36 -6.07 16.27 -5.21
N MET A 37 -6.29 16.09 -3.91
CA MET A 37 -7.30 16.87 -3.17
C MET A 37 -6.88 18.33 -2.98
N CYS A 38 -5.58 18.58 -2.82
CA CYS A 38 -5.05 19.88 -2.44
C CYS A 38 -4.23 20.56 -3.56
N ASP A 39 -4.20 19.97 -4.76
CA ASP A 39 -3.37 20.41 -5.88
C ASP A 39 -1.91 20.67 -5.45
N ALA A 40 -1.35 19.71 -4.72
CA ALA A 40 -0.06 19.82 -4.09
C ALA A 40 0.96 18.90 -4.76
N ASP A 41 2.17 19.43 -5.01
CA ASP A 41 3.34 18.64 -5.43
C ASP A 41 3.87 17.86 -4.21
N VAL A 42 3.69 16.54 -4.20
CA VAL A 42 4.06 15.66 -3.07
C VAL A 42 5.11 14.64 -3.49
N CYS A 43 6.16 14.48 -2.67
CA CYS A 43 7.13 13.40 -2.80
C CYS A 43 7.27 12.59 -1.51
N VAL A 44 7.32 11.26 -1.62
CA VAL A 44 7.55 10.35 -0.50
C VAL A 44 8.68 9.38 -0.82
N GLY A 45 9.75 9.43 -0.02
CA GLY A 45 10.86 8.49 -0.05
C GLY A 45 10.85 7.55 1.15
N ILE A 46 10.92 6.24 0.93
CA ILE A 46 10.98 5.22 1.99
C ILE A 46 12.21 4.35 1.78
N ARG A 47 13.17 4.41 2.71
CA ARG A 47 14.30 3.48 2.77
C ARG A 47 14.06 2.39 3.80
N LEU A 48 13.97 1.14 3.36
CA LEU A 48 13.97 0.00 4.26
C LEU A 48 15.38 -0.22 4.79
N ARG A 49 15.61 0.05 6.08
CA ARG A 49 16.94 -0.06 6.70
C ARG A 49 17.51 -1.47 6.61
N GLU A 50 16.67 -2.49 6.74
CA GLU A 50 17.06 -3.90 6.69
C GLU A 50 17.61 -4.33 5.32
N THR A 51 17.03 -3.81 4.23
CA THR A 51 17.39 -4.23 2.86
C THR A 51 18.11 -3.17 2.06
N GLY A 52 18.25 -1.96 2.60
CA GLY A 52 18.66 -0.76 1.87
C GLY A 52 17.66 -0.29 0.81
N GLN A 53 16.63 -1.07 0.47
CA GLN A 53 15.72 -0.77 -0.64
C GLN A 53 15.01 0.56 -0.43
N VAL A 54 15.15 1.45 -1.41
CA VAL A 54 14.43 2.73 -1.48
C VAL A 54 13.19 2.57 -2.36
N TYR A 55 12.08 3.17 -1.94
CA TYR A 55 10.86 3.37 -2.71
C TYR A 55 10.56 4.86 -2.81
N ILE A 56 10.19 5.34 -3.99
CA ILE A 56 9.92 6.75 -4.24
C ILE A 56 8.57 6.87 -4.92
N LEU A 57 7.71 7.73 -4.40
CA LEU A 57 6.50 8.23 -5.06
C LEU A 57 6.69 9.72 -5.30
N SER A 58 6.43 10.15 -6.53
CA SER A 58 6.49 11.55 -6.96
C SER A 58 5.15 11.89 -7.64
N SER A 59 4.34 12.67 -6.93
CA SER A 59 3.05 13.19 -7.41
C SER A 59 3.19 14.70 -7.60
N ASP A 60 4.04 15.06 -8.54
CA ASP A 60 4.29 16.43 -8.97
C ASP A 60 4.16 16.52 -10.49
N ALA A 61 3.41 17.50 -10.97
CA ALA A 61 3.23 17.71 -12.42
C ALA A 61 4.45 18.41 -13.03
N SER A 62 5.16 19.19 -12.23
CA SER A 62 6.26 20.06 -12.61
C SER A 62 7.61 19.34 -12.72
N GLY A 63 7.74 18.13 -12.17
CA GLY A 63 9.03 17.46 -12.05
C GLY A 63 9.95 18.11 -11.01
N PHE A 64 9.42 18.95 -10.11
CA PHE A 64 10.19 19.66 -9.08
C PHE A 64 11.06 18.71 -8.25
N TRP A 65 10.59 17.48 -8.00
CA TRP A 65 11.31 16.47 -7.21
C TRP A 65 12.21 15.54 -8.05
N ALA A 66 12.35 15.76 -9.36
CA ALA A 66 13.12 14.89 -10.25
C ALA A 66 14.62 14.79 -9.87
N PHE A 67 15.17 15.81 -9.20
CA PHE A 67 16.55 15.78 -8.72
C PHE A 67 16.81 14.66 -7.70
N LEU A 68 15.80 14.24 -6.94
CA LEU A 68 15.93 13.13 -5.97
C LEU A 68 16.27 11.82 -6.67
N ASN A 69 15.71 11.59 -7.86
CA ASN A 69 16.03 10.41 -8.66
C ASN A 69 17.48 10.43 -9.12
N SER A 70 18.01 11.62 -9.43
CA SER A 70 19.41 11.80 -9.83
C SER A 70 20.37 11.55 -8.66
N GLN A 71 20.05 12.07 -7.47
CA GLN A 71 20.86 11.83 -6.26
C GLN A 71 20.89 10.36 -5.83
N LEU A 72 19.80 9.63 -6.10
CA LEU A 72 19.68 8.21 -5.77
C LEU A 72 20.09 7.29 -6.93
N GLY A 73 20.53 7.84 -8.07
CA GLY A 73 20.94 7.06 -9.24
C GLY A 73 22.12 6.12 -8.98
N SER A 74 22.99 6.45 -8.03
CA SER A 74 24.10 5.60 -7.59
C SER A 74 23.78 4.70 -6.39
N HIS A 75 22.57 4.78 -5.83
CA HIS A 75 22.19 4.02 -4.63
C HIS A 75 21.98 2.53 -4.93
N TYR A 76 22.51 1.66 -4.06
CA TYR A 76 22.29 0.22 -4.13
C TYR A 76 21.57 -0.32 -2.88
N PRO A 77 20.51 -1.16 -3.02
CA PRO A 77 19.87 -1.58 -4.27
C PRO A 77 19.18 -0.43 -5.01
N ALA A 78 18.96 -0.62 -6.32
CA ALA A 78 18.32 0.37 -7.18
C ALA A 78 16.98 0.83 -6.60
N PRO A 79 16.73 2.15 -6.49
CA PRO A 79 15.46 2.69 -6.01
C PRO A 79 14.28 2.22 -6.87
N LYS A 80 13.14 1.93 -6.22
CA LYS A 80 11.89 1.55 -6.88
C LYS A 80 10.97 2.75 -6.98
N LEU A 81 10.79 3.24 -8.20
CA LEU A 81 9.81 4.28 -8.51
C LEU A 81 8.41 3.66 -8.52
N ILE A 82 7.49 4.30 -7.81
CA ILE A 82 6.09 3.94 -7.80
C ILE A 82 5.36 4.95 -8.69
N PRO A 83 4.96 4.58 -9.91
CA PRO A 83 4.22 5.48 -10.78
C PRO A 83 2.81 5.71 -10.24
N ASN A 84 2.28 6.91 -10.48
CA ASN A 84 0.94 7.30 -10.03
C ASN A 84 -0.16 6.35 -10.55
N GLN A 85 0.04 5.74 -11.73
CA GLN A 85 -0.89 4.78 -12.34
C GLN A 85 -1.13 3.51 -11.51
N ASP A 86 -0.15 3.08 -10.71
CA ASP A 86 -0.31 1.91 -9.83
C ASP A 86 -1.23 2.22 -8.64
N MET A 87 -1.42 3.50 -8.30
CA MET A 87 -2.31 3.93 -7.21
C MET A 87 -3.77 4.02 -7.65
N GLU A 88 -4.03 4.18 -8.95
CA GLU A 88 -5.38 4.26 -9.53
C GLU A 88 -6.04 2.88 -9.60
N LYS A 89 -5.27 1.85 -9.97
CA LYS A 89 -5.73 0.44 -10.04
C LYS A 89 -6.16 -0.12 -8.68
N ALA A 90 -5.69 0.46 -7.57
CA ALA A 90 -6.05 0.04 -6.22
C ALA A 90 -7.44 0.51 -5.75
N LYS A 91 -8.21 1.22 -6.59
CA LYS A 91 -9.58 1.67 -6.27
C LYS A 91 -10.67 0.64 -6.61
N ASP A 92 -10.37 -0.35 -7.45
CA ASP A 92 -11.38 -1.28 -7.99
C ASP A 92 -11.65 -2.53 -7.11
N GLY A 93 -10.89 -2.71 -6.02
CA GLY A 93 -10.98 -3.90 -5.17
C GLY A 93 -11.88 -3.79 -3.94
N THR A 94 -12.53 -2.65 -3.68
CA THR A 94 -13.19 -2.39 -2.36
C THR A 94 -14.72 -2.34 -2.41
N ASN A 95 -15.38 -2.41 -3.57
CA ASN A 95 -16.84 -2.26 -3.68
C ASN A 95 -17.62 -3.57 -4.02
N ARG A 96 -17.18 -4.75 -3.57
CA ARG A 96 -17.94 -6.01 -3.77
C ARG A 96 -18.32 -6.78 -2.51
N ALA A 97 -18.05 -6.25 -1.31
CA ALA A 97 -18.23 -6.99 -0.06
C ALA A 97 -19.24 -6.38 0.94
N LEU A 98 -20.07 -5.43 0.51
CA LEU A 98 -21.10 -4.82 1.36
C LEU A 98 -22.38 -4.57 0.57
N THR A 99 -23.12 -5.64 0.28
CA THR A 99 -24.60 -5.66 0.14
C THR A 99 -25.02 -7.10 -0.09
N GLN A 100 -25.47 -7.79 0.95
CA GLN A 100 -26.69 -8.62 0.97
C GLN A 100 -26.73 -9.42 2.29
N ASP A 101 -26.83 -8.74 3.44
CA ASP A 101 -27.15 -9.39 4.72
C ASP A 101 -27.79 -8.34 5.63
N LYS A 102 -29.05 -7.98 5.34
CA LYS A 102 -30.05 -7.41 6.27
C LYS A 102 -31.25 -6.89 5.47
N LEU A 103 -32.24 -7.75 5.29
CA LEU A 103 -33.66 -7.43 5.40
C LEU A 103 -34.43 -8.74 5.29
N ASP A 104 -34.41 -9.48 6.39
CA ASP A 104 -35.45 -10.43 6.75
C ASP A 104 -35.83 -10.13 8.21
N SER A 105 -37.12 -10.27 8.50
CA SER A 105 -37.79 -10.04 9.79
C SER A 105 -38.17 -8.59 10.13
N THR A 106 -39.35 -8.19 9.65
CA THR A 106 -40.42 -7.67 10.52
C THR A 106 -41.74 -8.22 9.99
N ASP A 107 -42.20 -9.32 10.58
CA ASP A 107 -43.62 -9.69 10.59
C ASP A 107 -44.24 -9.02 11.82
N ASP A 108 -45.24 -8.19 11.62
CA ASP A 108 -46.31 -7.94 12.59
C ASP A 108 -47.59 -7.64 11.79
N ASP A 109 -48.38 -8.69 11.63
CA ASP A 109 -49.78 -8.68 11.23
C ASP A 109 -50.62 -7.85 12.21
N VAL A 110 -51.44 -6.92 11.70
CA VAL A 110 -52.75 -6.60 12.29
C VAL A 110 -53.79 -6.49 11.18
N LEU A 111 -54.83 -7.31 11.35
CA LEU A 111 -55.94 -7.66 10.49
C LEU A 111 -56.93 -6.50 10.23
N GLU A 112 -57.57 -6.56 9.06
CA GLU A 112 -59.01 -6.34 8.90
C GLU A 112 -59.61 -7.59 8.23
#